data_AF-A0A5S5AXH5-F1
#
_entry.id   AF-A0A5S5AXH5-F1
#
_cell.length_a   1.000
_cell.length_b   1.000
_cell.length_c   1.000
_cell.angle_alpha   90.00
_cell.angle_beta   90.00
_cell.angle_gamma   90.00
#
_symmetry.space_group_name_H-M   'P 1'
#
loop_
_entity.id
_entity.type
_entity.pdbx_description
1 polymer ?
#
loop_
_entity_poly.entity_id
_entity_poly.type
_entity_poly.pdbx_seq_one_letter_code
_entity_poly.pdbx_strand_id
1 'polypeptide(L)'
;MSTMNDTSVDFFDNDKDKFKFKKDEDVCLKDLREALKKAAKAGLEVELLTAAPPPAGRPPNITGVIKRVNRGTIEVMLTSGPPNRIGVFSICHIIGFVPKGSDEEQEAAE
;
A
#
# COMPACT_ATOMS: atom_id res chain seq x y z
N MET A 1 -60.01 -13.44 -18.57
CA MET A 1 -58.71 -14.08 -18.86
C MET A 1 -58.31 -13.76 -20.28
N SER A 2 -57.36 -12.85 -20.46
CA SER A 2 -56.37 -12.81 -21.54
C SER A 2 -55.63 -11.48 -21.44
N THR A 3 -54.36 -11.60 -21.05
CA THR A 3 -53.33 -10.57 -20.99
C THR A 3 -52.99 -10.05 -22.37
N MET A 4 -52.60 -8.78 -22.47
CA MET A 4 -51.52 -8.26 -23.32
C MET A 4 -51.71 -6.75 -23.47
N ASN A 5 -50.77 -5.98 -22.91
CA ASN A 5 -50.35 -4.69 -23.42
C ASN A 5 -48.92 -4.50 -22.92
N ASP A 6 -48.01 -5.16 -23.64
CA ASP A 6 -46.58 -4.90 -23.58
C ASP A 6 -46.38 -3.49 -24.15
N THR A 7 -46.02 -2.55 -23.28
CA THR A 7 -45.60 -1.20 -23.70
C THR A 7 -44.11 -1.29 -23.96
N SER A 8 -43.76 -1.71 -25.18
CA SER A 8 -42.40 -1.57 -25.69
C SER A 8 -42.09 -0.09 -25.89
N VAL A 9 -41.48 0.51 -24.87
CA VAL A 9 -40.89 1.84 -24.97
C VAL A 9 -39.48 1.66 -25.53
N ASP A 10 -39.36 1.87 -26.84
CA ASP A 10 -38.08 2.10 -27.50
C ASP A 10 -37.48 3.40 -26.97
N PHE A 11 -36.67 3.31 -25.92
CA PHE A 11 -35.93 4.43 -25.35
C PHE A 11 -34.43 4.17 -25.47
N PHE A 12 -33.89 4.70 -26.57
CA PHE A 12 -32.51 5.17 -26.75
C PHE A 12 -31.38 4.17 -26.39
N ASP A 13 -30.76 3.64 -27.45
CA ASP A 13 -29.31 3.49 -27.54
C ASP A 13 -28.64 4.71 -26.89
N ASN A 14 -28.09 4.52 -25.71
CA ASN A 14 -27.29 5.52 -25.03
C ASN A 14 -25.97 4.86 -24.70
N ASP A 15 -25.03 5.07 -25.61
CA ASP A 15 -23.59 4.97 -25.44
C ASP A 15 -23.19 5.17 -23.97
N LYS A 16 -23.07 4.07 -23.22
CA LYS A 16 -22.29 4.11 -21.99
C LYS A 16 -20.84 3.97 -22.40
N ASP A 17 -20.34 5.12 -22.82
CA ASP A 17 -18.95 5.51 -22.85
C ASP A 17 -18.11 4.57 -22.00
N LYS A 18 -17.18 3.91 -22.68
CA LYS A 18 -16.00 3.30 -22.09
C LYS A 18 -15.33 4.36 -21.22
N PHE A 19 -15.71 4.44 -19.94
CA PHE A 19 -14.92 5.06 -18.90
C PHE A 19 -13.63 4.24 -18.78
N LYS A 20 -12.72 4.44 -19.73
CA LYS A 20 -11.30 4.20 -19.53
C LYS A 20 -10.92 5.22 -18.47
N PHE A 21 -11.08 4.83 -17.21
CA PHE A 21 -10.32 5.43 -16.12
C PHE A 21 -8.86 5.33 -16.55
N LYS A 22 -8.33 6.43 -17.08
CA LYS A 22 -6.89 6.59 -17.18
C LYS A 22 -6.43 6.48 -15.74
N LYS A 23 -5.81 5.34 -15.48
CA LYS A 23 -5.22 5.04 -14.18
C LYS A 23 -4.02 5.96 -14.10
N ASP A 24 -4.25 7.18 -13.62
CA ASP A 24 -3.19 8.11 -13.27
C ASP A 24 -2.42 7.42 -12.16
N GLU A 25 -1.39 6.68 -12.55
CA GLU A 25 -0.50 6.06 -11.59
C GLU A 25 0.38 7.15 -11.04
N ASP A 26 0.19 7.48 -9.77
CA ASP A 26 1.03 8.42 -9.03
C ASP A 26 2.50 8.04 -9.20
N VAL A 27 3.18 8.75 -10.11
CA VAL A 27 4.57 8.46 -10.50
C VAL A 27 5.46 8.50 -9.27
N CYS A 28 5.20 9.43 -8.35
CA CYS A 28 5.92 9.61 -7.09
C CYS A 28 5.82 8.40 -6.14
N LEU A 29 4.74 7.60 -6.22
CA LEU A 29 4.54 6.45 -5.34
C LEU A 29 5.04 5.13 -5.96
N LYS A 30 5.42 5.13 -7.24
CA LYS A 30 5.93 3.92 -7.91
C LYS A 30 7.25 3.48 -7.29
N ASP A 31 8.22 4.40 -7.23
CA ASP A 31 9.57 4.10 -6.76
C ASP A 31 9.57 3.68 -5.28
N LEU A 32 8.80 4.40 -4.45
CA LEU A 32 8.61 4.03 -3.04
C LEU A 32 7.98 2.65 -2.90
N ARG A 33 6.93 2.34 -3.68
CA ARG A 33 6.28 1.03 -3.63
C ARG A 33 7.22 -0.08 -4.08
N GLU A 34 8.05 0.15 -5.09
CA GLU A 34 9.05 -0.81 -5.53
C GLU A 34 10.13 -1.05 -4.48
N ALA A 35 10.63 0.02 -3.86
CA ALA A 35 11.60 -0.08 -2.77
C ALA A 35 11.03 -0.87 -1.57
N LEU A 36 9.79 -0.58 -1.17
CA LEU A 36 9.09 -1.32 -0.12
C LEU A 36 8.88 -2.80 -0.47
N LYS A 37 8.59 -3.12 -1.74
CA LYS A 37 8.48 -4.51 -2.21
C LYS A 37 9.82 -5.24 -2.17
N LYS A 38 10.92 -4.58 -2.51
CA LYS A 38 12.27 -5.15 -2.40
C LYS A 38 12.60 -5.46 -0.94
N ALA A 39 12.36 -4.52 -0.04
CA ALA A 39 12.54 -4.72 1.40
C ALA A 39 11.67 -5.86 1.94
N ALA A 40 10.41 -5.95 1.53
CA ALA A 40 9.50 -7.04 1.91
C ALA A 40 9.99 -8.41 1.43
N LYS A 41 10.55 -8.50 0.21
CA LYS A 41 11.13 -9.75 -0.31
C LYS A 41 12.38 -10.18 0.43
N ALA A 42 13.20 -9.22 0.85
CA ALA A 42 14.41 -9.47 1.63
C ALA A 42 14.09 -9.79 3.10
N GLY A 43 12.85 -9.59 3.56
CA GLY A 43 12.46 -9.84 4.95
C GLY A 43 13.14 -8.93 5.95
N LEU A 44 13.65 -7.78 5.50
CA LEU A 44 14.40 -6.85 6.34
C LEU A 44 13.48 -6.17 7.35
N GLU A 45 14.00 -5.95 8.54
CA GLU A 45 13.40 -5.02 9.49
C GLU A 45 13.58 -3.60 8.95
N VAL A 46 12.52 -2.80 8.99
CA VAL A 46 12.54 -1.41 8.54
C VAL A 46 11.98 -0.52 9.64
N GLU A 47 12.54 0.68 9.72
CA GLU A 47 11.97 1.78 10.47
C GLU A 47 11.23 2.70 9.50
N LEU A 48 9.91 2.77 9.65
CA LEU A 48 9.05 3.62 8.83
C LEU A 48 8.98 5.03 9.41
N LEU A 49 9.24 6.00 8.53
CA LEU A 49 9.07 7.43 8.82
C LEU A 49 7.70 7.84 8.28
N THR A 50 6.79 8.14 9.19
CA THR A 50 5.42 8.55 8.83
C THR A 50 5.19 10.03 9.10
N ALA A 51 4.44 10.69 8.23
CA ALA A 51 3.99 12.07 8.43
C ALA A 51 2.82 12.18 9.42
N ALA A 52 2.26 11.05 9.84
CA ALA A 52 1.13 11.03 10.75
C ALA A 52 1.60 11.43 12.16
N PRO A 53 0.91 12.36 12.84
CA PRO A 53 1.20 12.66 14.23
C PRO A 53 0.98 11.38 15.06
N PRO A 54 1.95 10.97 15.90
CA PRO A 54 1.75 9.78 16.71
C PRO A 54 0.55 9.99 17.64
N PRO A 55 -0.36 9.00 17.76
CA PRO A 55 -1.38 9.06 18.80
C PRO A 55 -0.68 9.14 20.15
N ALA A 56 -1.12 10.08 20.99
CA ALA A 56 -0.48 10.54 22.22
C ALA A 56 0.40 9.48 22.92
N GLY A 57 1.70 9.76 23.02
CA GLY A 57 2.66 8.98 23.80
C GLY A 57 3.31 7.79 23.09
N ARG A 58 3.06 7.55 21.79
CA ARG A 58 3.79 6.53 21.03
C ARG A 58 4.97 7.11 20.25
N PRO A 59 6.05 6.32 20.06
CA PRO A 59 7.16 6.74 19.23
C PRO A 59 6.66 7.05 17.80
N PRO A 60 7.15 8.14 17.18
CA PRO A 60 6.77 8.53 15.81
C PRO A 60 7.24 7.51 14.77
N ASN A 61 8.25 6.71 15.14
CA ASN A 61 8.91 5.77 14.25
C ASN A 61 8.36 4.37 14.48
N ILE A 62 7.95 3.72 13.39
CA ILE A 62 7.32 2.41 13.43
C ILE A 62 8.32 1.40 12.92
N THR A 63 8.80 0.52 13.81
CA THR A 63 9.74 -0.53 13.45
C THR A 63 9.02 -1.84 13.21
N GLY A 64 9.38 -2.54 12.14
CA GLY A 64 8.87 -3.88 11.88
C GLY A 64 9.30 -4.46 10.55
N VAL A 65 8.82 -5.65 10.25
CA VAL A 65 9.09 -6.35 8.99
C VAL A 65 7.91 -6.21 8.04
N ILE A 66 8.15 -5.72 6.83
CA ILE A 66 7.10 -5.59 5.81
C ILE A 66 6.70 -6.99 5.33
N LYS A 67 5.43 -7.34 5.49
CA LYS A 67 4.88 -8.63 5.03
C LYS A 67 4.22 -8.54 3.67
N ARG A 68 3.52 -7.42 3.41
CA ARG A 68 2.78 -7.24 2.16
C ARG A 68 2.74 -5.77 1.75
N VAL A 69 2.84 -5.53 0.45
CA VAL A 69 2.75 -4.20 -0.16
C VAL A 69 1.62 -4.21 -1.18
N ASN A 70 0.53 -3.51 -0.87
CA ASN A 70 -0.63 -3.35 -1.73
C ASN A 70 -0.51 -2.06 -2.57
N ARG A 71 -1.59 -1.69 -3.27
CA ARG A 71 -1.62 -0.42 -4.02
C ARG A 71 -1.58 0.78 -3.06
N GLY A 72 -2.55 0.94 -2.18
CA GLY A 72 -2.58 2.10 -1.27
C GLY A 72 -1.86 1.91 0.07
N THR A 73 -1.57 0.66 0.44
CA THR A 73 -1.23 0.31 1.83
C THR A 73 -0.08 -0.68 1.92
N ILE A 74 0.54 -0.74 3.09
CA ILE A 74 1.48 -1.78 3.49
C ILE A 74 1.04 -2.45 4.79
N GLU A 75 1.36 -3.73 4.91
CA GLU A 75 1.20 -4.52 6.12
C GLU A 75 2.57 -4.79 6.72
N VAL A 76 2.74 -4.40 7.99
CA VAL A 76 4.00 -4.46 8.70
C VAL A 76 3.78 -5.27 9.97
N MET A 77 4.58 -6.31 10.15
CA MET A 77 4.66 -7.02 11.41
C MET A 77 5.51 -6.19 12.37
N LEU A 78 4.85 -5.60 13.36
CA LEU A 78 5.50 -4.68 14.30
C LEU A 78 6.42 -5.48 15.23
N THR A 79 7.65 -5.02 15.38
CA THR A 79 8.61 -5.57 16.33
C THR A 79 8.51 -4.89 17.70
N SER A 80 7.86 -3.73 17.78
CA SER A 80 7.56 -3.05 19.04
C SER A 80 6.17 -3.40 19.58
N GLY A 81 6.09 -3.78 20.85
CA GLY A 81 4.84 -4.03 21.57
C GLY A 81 4.46 -5.53 21.64
N PRO A 82 3.16 -5.88 21.72
CA PRO A 82 2.73 -7.26 21.82
C PRO A 82 3.16 -8.09 20.59
N PRO A 83 3.54 -9.37 20.79
CA PRO A 83 4.00 -10.22 19.68
C PRO A 83 2.89 -10.43 18.64
N ASN A 84 3.29 -10.66 17.39
CA ASN A 84 2.40 -10.93 16.24
C ASN A 84 1.41 -9.80 15.88
N ARG A 85 1.70 -8.56 16.27
CA ARG A 85 0.88 -7.42 15.89
C ARG A 85 1.15 -6.99 14.45
N ILE A 86 0.10 -6.87 13.65
CA ILE A 86 0.17 -6.35 12.28
C ILE A 86 -0.36 -4.91 12.27
N GLY A 87 0.46 -3.98 11.78
CA GLY A 87 0.07 -2.62 11.48
C GLY A 87 -0.21 -2.46 10.00
N VAL A 88 -1.28 -1.73 9.65
CA VAL A 88 -1.61 -1.38 8.28
C VAL A 88 -1.41 0.12 8.11
N PHE A 89 -0.58 0.51 7.14
CA PHE A 89 -0.22 1.91 6.91
C PHE A 89 -0.53 2.33 5.49
N SER A 90 -0.99 3.57 5.31
CA SER A 90 -1.17 4.17 4.00
C SER A 90 0.18 4.62 3.45
N ILE A 91 0.50 4.23 2.21
CA ILE A 91 1.76 4.61 1.54
C ILE A 91 1.85 6.13 1.39
N CYS A 92 0.72 6.82 1.21
CA CYS A 92 0.68 8.28 1.06
C CYS A 92 1.13 9.04 2.33
N HIS A 93 1.15 8.39 3.49
CA HIS A 93 1.63 8.98 4.75
C HIS A 93 3.06 8.55 5.10
N ILE A 94 3.70 7.72 4.25
CA ILE A 94 5.07 7.30 4.43
C ILE A 94 5.96 8.32 3.74
N ILE A 95 6.80 8.99 4.52
CA ILE A 95 7.80 9.92 4.02
C ILE A 95 9.01 9.14 3.48
N GLY A 96 9.35 8.05 4.17
CA GLY A 96 10.46 7.18 3.81
C GLY A 96 10.58 6.00 4.75
N PHE A 97 11.59 5.17 4.54
CA PHE A 97 11.92 4.07 5.44
C PHE A 97 13.43 3.87 5.50
N VAL A 98 13.91 3.39 6.64
CA VAL A 98 15.31 3.04 6.86
C VAL A 98 15.39 1.52 7.10
N PRO A 99 16.05 0.76 6.22
CA PRO A 99 16.29 -0.66 6.47
C PRO A 99 17.27 -0.83 7.63
N LYS A 100 16.89 -1.64 8.61
CA LYS A 100 17.78 -2.13 9.67
C LYS A 100 18.34 -3.49 9.22
N GLY A 101 19.30 -3.42 8.32
CA GLY A 101 20.23 -4.51 8.05
C GLY A 101 21.55 -4.16 8.73
N SER A 102 22.12 -5.13 9.45
CA SER A 102 23.51 -5.07 9.91
C SER A 102 24.44 -4.83 8.72
N ASP A 103 25.45 -3.99 8.93
CA ASP A 103 26.55 -3.68 8.01
C ASP A 103 27.48 -4.90 7.72
N GLU A 104 26.92 -6.10 7.53
CA GLU A 104 27.68 -7.29 7.20
C GLU A 104 27.18 -7.85 5.86
N GLU A 105 27.85 -7.44 4.78
CA GLU A 105 27.95 -8.07 3.43
C GLU A 105 27.95 -7.04 2.27
N GLN A 106 28.81 -6.01 2.36
CA GLN A 106 29.32 -5.31 1.16
C GLN A 106 30.85 -5.34 1.03
N GLU A 107 31.57 -6.13 1.82
CA GLU A 107 33.04 -6.25 1.76
C GLU A 107 33.47 -7.71 1.59
N ALA A 108 33.24 -8.29 0.40
CA ALA A 108 33.92 -9.50 -0.09
C ALA A 108 33.65 -9.74 -1.59
N ALA A 109 33.91 -8.75 -2.44
CA ALA A 109 34.02 -8.97 -3.88
C ALA A 109 34.87 -7.86 -4.52
N GLU A 110 36.13 -7.77 -4.11
CA GLU A 110 37.20 -7.27 -4.96
C GLU A 110 38.30 -8.34 -5.06
#